data_AF-A0A4R3FVJ2-F1
#
_entry.id   AF-A0A4R3FVJ2-F1
#
_cell.length_a   1.000
_cell.length_b   1.000
_cell.length_c   1.000
_cell.angle_alpha   90.00
_cell.angle_beta   90.00
_cell.angle_gamma   90.00
#
_symmetry.space_group_name_H-M   'P 1'
#
loop_
_entity.id
_entity.type
_entity.pdbx_description
1 polymer ?
#
loop_
_entity_poly.entity_id
_entity_poly.type
_entity_poly.pdbx_seq_one_letter_code
_entity_poly.pdbx_strand_id
1 'polypeptide(L)' 'MKLVWARYALSDRDGIFTYIRAENPKAAVLIDQQVASAARRLLEFPESGRIGRIEGTRELVVPRTPYILA' A
#
# COMPACT_ATOMS: atom_id res chain seq x y z
N MET A 1 4.58 -4.84 -17.50
CA MET A 1 3.33 -4.37 -16.86
C MET A 1 3.57 -2.98 -16.25
N LYS A 2 2.57 -2.11 -16.17
CA LYS A 2 2.73 -0.76 -15.59
C LYS A 2 1.96 -0.66 -14.28
N LEU A 3 2.65 -0.27 -13.21
CA LEU A 3 2.01 0.05 -11.93
C LEU A 3 1.52 1.50 -11.96
N VAL A 4 0.23 1.69 -11.67
CA VAL A 4 -0.40 3.02 -11.57
C VAL A 4 -1.16 3.12 -10.27
N TRP A 5 -1.08 4.28 -9.62
CA TRP A 5 -1.84 4.55 -8.41
C TRP A 5 -3.15 5.25 -8.77
N ALA A 6 -4.26 4.77 -8.22
CA ALA A 6 -5.51 5.51 -8.25
C ALA A 6 -5.37 6.81 -7.43
N ARG A 7 -6.15 7.84 -7.79
CA ARG A 7 -6.14 9.12 -7.05
C ARG A 7 -6.48 8.92 -5.57
N TYR A 8 -7.46 8.07 -5.27
CA TYR A 8 -7.84 7.76 -3.89
C TYR A 8 -6.70 7.05 -3.14
N ALA A 9 -5.99 6.13 -3.77
CA ALA A 9 -4.84 5.46 -3.15
C ALA A 9 -3.69 6.44 -2.82
N LEU A 10 -3.48 7.49 -3.64
CA LEU A 10 -2.53 8.55 -3.30
C LEU A 10 -3.00 9.37 -2.09
N SER A 11 -4.30 9.68 -2.02
CA SER A 11 -4.90 10.39 -0.88
C SER A 11 -4.82 9.58 0.41
N ASP A 12 -5.10 8.28 0.34
CA ASP A 12 -5.00 7.37 1.50
C ASP A 12 -3.57 7.33 2.02
N ARG A 13 -2.60 7.21 1.12
CA ARG A 13 -1.18 7.16 1.45
C ARG A 13 -0.69 8.46 2.09
N ASP A 14 -1.13 9.61 1.59
CA ASP A 14 -0.83 10.92 2.20
C ASP A 14 -1.50 11.12 3.57
N GLY A 15 -2.75 10.68 3.70
CA GLY A 15 -3.49 10.70 4.97
C GLY A 15 -2.84 9.84 6.05
N ILE A 16 -2.46 8.60 5.71
CA ILE A 16 -1.72 7.69 6.59
C ILE A 16 -0.38 8.31 7.01
N PHE A 17 0.38 8.83 6.04
CA PHE A 17 1.67 9.46 6.32
C PHE A 17 1.53 10.65 7.26
N THR A 18 0.59 11.55 6.97
CA THR A 18 0.34 12.76 7.76
C THR A 18 -0.10 12.42 9.19
N TYR A 19 -0.98 11.43 9.34
CA TYR A 19 -1.44 10.95 10.65
C TYR A 19 -0.27 10.43 11.49
N ILE A 20 0.51 9.47 10.95
CA ILE A 20 1.63 8.87 11.71
C ILE A 20 2.72 9.91 11.99
N ARG A 21 2.99 10.81 11.04
CA ARG A 21 4.05 11.82 11.17
C ARG A 21 3.84 12.75 12.37
N ALA A 22 2.58 13.02 12.73
CA ALA A 22 2.27 13.87 13.89
C ALA A 22 2.85 13.32 15.20
N GLU A 23 2.93 11.98 15.33
CA GLU A 23 3.46 11.32 16.52
C GLU A 23 4.91 10.82 16.32
N ASN A 24 5.20 10.23 15.15
CA ASN A 24 6.50 9.63 14.86
C ASN A 24 6.86 9.78 13.37
N PRO A 25 7.60 10.84 13.00
CA PRO A 25 8.03 11.08 11.62
C PRO A 25 8.85 9.94 11.01
N LYS A 26 9.69 9.26 11.81
CA LYS A 26 10.48 8.12 11.34
C LYS A 26 9.59 6.93 10.98
N ALA A 27 8.58 6.65 11.81
CA ALA A 27 7.61 5.60 11.52
C ALA A 27 6.81 5.90 10.25
N ALA A 28 6.40 7.16 10.03
CA ALA A 28 5.67 7.56 8.83
C ALA A 28 6.46 7.24 7.54
N VAL A 29 7.76 7.58 7.51
CA VAL A 29 8.64 7.24 6.37
C VAL A 29 8.78 5.73 6.20
N LEU A 30 8.98 4.99 7.30
CA LEU A 30 9.13 3.54 7.23
C LEU A 30 7.87 2.86 6.67
N ILE A 31 6.69 3.25 7.14
CA ILE A 31 5.40 2.72 6.66
C ILE A 31 5.21 3.03 5.17
N ASP A 32 5.45 4.27 4.76
CA ASP A 32 5.34 4.68 3.35
C ASP A 32 6.25 3.85 2.44
N GLN A 33 7.48 3.60 2.89
CA GLN A 33 8.44 2.76 2.16
C GLN A 33 8.01 1.29 2.08
N GLN A 34 7.41 0.73 3.14
CA GLN A 34 6.89 -0.64 3.12
C GLN A 34 5.73 -0.77 2.12
N VAL A 35 4.82 0.19 2.12
CA VAL A 35 3.70 0.26 1.16
C VAL A 35 4.21 0.33 -0.27
N ALA A 36 5.15 1.25 -0.56
CA ALA A 36 5.73 1.39 -1.89
C ALA A 36 6.47 0.12 -2.34
N SER A 37 7.21 -0.53 -1.43
CA SER A 37 7.97 -1.75 -1.73
C SER A 37 7.04 -2.93 -1.98
N ALA A 38 5.97 -3.08 -1.20
CA ALA A 38 4.95 -4.08 -1.44
C ALA A 38 4.30 -3.90 -2.81
N ALA A 39 3.91 -2.67 -3.17
CA ALA A 39 3.31 -2.35 -4.46
C ALA A 39 4.25 -2.65 -5.64
N ARG A 40 5.55 -2.35 -5.53
CA ARG A 40 6.53 -2.64 -6.59
C ARG A 40 6.62 -4.13 -6.93
N ARG A 41 6.42 -5.03 -5.97
CA ARG A 41 6.44 -6.48 -6.22
C ARG A 41 5.35 -6.93 -7.20
N LEU A 42 4.27 -6.16 -7.36
CA LEU A 42 3.22 -6.45 -8.33
C LEU A 42 3.68 -6.34 -9.79
N LEU A 43 4.82 -5.69 -10.04
CA LEU A 43 5.42 -5.68 -11.39
C LEU A 43 5.94 -7.05 -11.81
N GLU A 44 6.39 -7.86 -10.84
CA GLU A 44 6.91 -9.21 -11.05
C GLU A 44 5.85 -10.28 -10.76
N PHE A 45 5.06 -10.09 -9.70
CA PHE A 45 4.05 -11.05 -9.23
C PHE A 45 2.67 -10.38 -9.11
N PRO A 46 2.02 -10.05 -10.23
CA PRO A 46 0.76 -9.29 -10.23
C PRO A 46 -0.40 -10.01 -9.52
N GLU A 47 -0.33 -11.35 -9.43
CA GLU A 47 -1.36 -12.18 -8.81
C GLU A 47 -1.05 -12.57 -7.35
N SER A 48 0.00 -12.00 -6.75
CA SER A 48 0.43 -12.33 -5.38
C SER A 48 -0.54 -11.85 -4.29
N GLY A 49 -1.50 -10.98 -4.62
CA GLY A 49 -2.58 -10.60 -3.74
C GLY A 49 -3.64 -11.70 -3.62
N ARG A 50 -4.25 -11.81 -2.43
CA ARG A 50 -5.38 -12.71 -2.18
C ARG A 50 -6.61 -12.20 -2.94
N ILE A 51 -7.56 -13.08 -3.26
CA ILE A 51 -8.85 -12.65 -3.81
C ILE A 51 -9.48 -11.64 -2.84
N GLY A 52 -9.80 -10.46 -3.34
CA GLY A 52 -10.31 -9.35 -2.55
C GLY A 52 -11.80 -9.49 -2.22
N ARG A 53 -12.29 -8.60 -1.35
CA ARG A 53 -13.73 -8.54 -1.02
C ARG A 53 -14.60 -8.09 -2.18
N ILE A 54 -14.03 -7.28 -3.10
CA ILE A 54 -14.72 -6.83 -4.31
C ILE A 54 -14.39 -7.80 -5.43
N GLU A 55 -15.42 -8.27 -6.14
CA GLU A 55 -15.25 -9.17 -7.28
C GLU A 55 -14.27 -8.59 -8.31
N GLY A 56 -13.35 -9.43 -8.80
CA GLY A 56 -12.33 -9.02 -9.76
C GLY A 56 -11.14 -8.24 -9.16
N THR A 57 -11.12 -8.00 -7.84
CA THR A 57 -9.99 -7.33 -7.16
C THR A 57 -9.12 -8.31 -6.38
N ARG A 58 -7.91 -7.86 -6.03
CA ARG A 58 -6.98 -8.59 -5.18
C ARG A 58 -6.49 -7.70 -4.05
N GLU A 59 -6.36 -8.27 -2.87
CA GLU A 59 -5.87 -7.62 -1.67
C GLU A 59 -4.43 -8.07 -1.37
N LEU A 60 -3.48 -7.13 -1.42
CA LEU A 60 -2.08 -7.38 -1.08
C LEU A 60 -1.79 -6.90 0.34
N VAL A 61 -1.50 -7.83 1.24
CA VAL A 61 -1.07 -7.50 2.61
C VAL A 61 0.32 -6.88 2.59
N VAL A 62 0.50 -5.74 3.25
CA VAL A 62 1.80 -5.08 3.40
C VAL A 62 2.50 -5.62 4.66
N PRO A 63 3.58 -6.40 4.54
CA PRO A 63 4.17 -7.09 5.68
C PRO A 63 4.65 -6.13 6.78
N ARG A 64 4.46 -6.54 8.05
CA ARG A 64 4.83 -5.77 9.25
C ARG A 64 4.12 -4.41 9.38
N THR A 65 2.97 -4.27 8.74
CA THR A 65 2.10 -3.10 8.87
C THR A 65 0.64 -3.55 8.99
N PRO A 66 -0.25 -2.71 9.52
CA PRO A 66 -1.68 -3.01 9.54
C PRO A 66 -2.38 -2.74 8.20
N TYR A 67 -1.65 -2.43 7.12
CA TYR A 67 -2.21 -1.96 5.85
C TYR A 67 -2.30 -3.05 4.78
N ILE A 68 -3.28 -2.88 3.89
CA ILE A 68 -3.53 -3.70 2.70
C ILE A 68 -3.63 -2.77 1.50
N LEU A 69 -3.16 -3.20 0.34
CA LEU A 69 -3.44 -2.55 -0.95
C LEU A 69 -4.62 -3.27 -1.61
N ALA A 70 -5.68 -2.54 -1.96
CA ALA A 70 -6.92 -3.06 -2.53
C ALA A 70 -7.42 -2.17 -3.67
#